data_AF-A0A0A2L960-F1
#
_entry.id   AF-A0A0A2L960-F1
#
_cell.length_a   1.000
_cell.length_b   1.000
_cell.length_c   1.000
_cell.angle_alpha   90.00
_cell.angle_beta   90.00
_cell.angle_gamma   90.00
#
_symmetry.space_group_name_H-M   'P 1'
#
loop_
_entity.id
_entity.type
_entity.pdbx_description
1 polymer ?
#
loop_
_entity_poly.entity_id
_entity_poly.type
_entity_poly.pdbx_seq_one_letter_code
_entity_poly.pdbx_strand_id
1 'polypeptide(L)'
;MPPNFESTYSALRDRNEKPSSSLANADSQGEDSSPDAPQVSRLCSAFSQQCSISSPVGRDPFGTLPWFGLEEVLLNLPDLPTLHQLVQASPAVADYLDHKVGVFPKVVDIIMDRRENELYSRDDNSLCTQEEAMRGLNEDTRVFFRTLVYLWWKEESVATGVPSDENPLPEDFNDLLVYTINITTEGFYSPPKVGLIDLPRSTPPRILRYLLSLASRIRRDAHAFFHDTMKLCMSTKIYELKYKKAHWAEDGRRPRGILFNKHGYNYYLNWMEEQRLMLAFLKPYIFSVLRRVVCEKRLLKPISSLPDPLPHTMYPDTLKNLEQNSLADFWSPFGNYGWMRTEPMEQMETVLTWLEEGKASHGIRRKRETKFTTCCPEYSSLTDKQLKRDLGNLQHITLPGPFWAQSCTVVPHSGVNAAGFRGEFRRFGVSFWDMNRMECLGLATPRMHRELDQIDLAFRWSSLLLSKPKWGPRKKHQPKRGLQFRSQTKAIELGK
;
A
#
# COMPACT_ATOMS: atom_id res chain seq x y z
N MET A 1 -24.50 -2.77 41.52
CA MET A 1 -25.07 -4.06 41.07
C MET A 1 -25.04 -4.10 39.54
N PRO A 2 -24.07 -4.80 38.95
CA PRO A 2 -24.09 -5.18 37.53
C PRO A 2 -24.59 -6.64 37.38
N PRO A 3 -25.21 -7.03 36.25
CA PRO A 3 -25.58 -8.42 36.05
C PRO A 3 -24.40 -9.25 35.53
N ASN A 4 -24.27 -10.43 36.15
CA ASN A 4 -23.42 -11.54 35.77
C ASN A 4 -23.82 -12.11 34.41
N PHE A 5 -22.85 -12.42 33.55
CA PHE A 5 -23.02 -13.42 32.51
C PHE A 5 -22.20 -14.66 32.89
N GLU A 6 -22.91 -15.70 33.31
CA GLU A 6 -22.36 -17.00 33.63
C GLU A 6 -21.99 -17.75 32.34
N SER A 7 -20.76 -18.26 32.33
CA SER A 7 -20.29 -19.26 31.37
C SER A 7 -20.87 -20.63 31.73
N THR A 8 -21.57 -21.26 30.80
CA THR A 8 -21.85 -22.70 30.85
C THR A 8 -20.88 -23.44 29.95
N TYR A 9 -19.89 -24.08 30.58
CA TYR A 9 -19.17 -25.23 30.04
C TYR A 9 -20.14 -26.39 29.89
N SER A 10 -20.14 -27.06 28.74
CA SER A 10 -20.62 -28.43 28.64
C SER A 10 -19.57 -29.29 27.96
N ALA A 11 -19.14 -30.29 28.72
CA ALA A 11 -18.19 -31.32 28.36
C ALA A 11 -18.85 -32.33 27.41
N LEU A 12 -18.12 -32.78 26.39
CA LEU A 12 -18.36 -34.08 25.78
C LEU A 12 -17.04 -34.80 25.54
N ARG A 13 -17.13 -36.09 25.84
CA ARG A 13 -16.10 -37.08 26.13
C ARG A 13 -15.52 -37.72 24.86
N ASP A 14 -14.24 -38.06 24.96
CA ASP A 14 -13.56 -39.29 24.51
C ASP A 14 -14.06 -40.03 23.26
N ARG A 15 -13.20 -40.04 22.24
CA ARG A 15 -12.97 -41.24 21.44
C ARG A 15 -11.48 -41.34 21.08
N ASN A 16 -10.79 -42.24 21.77
CA ASN A 16 -9.50 -42.79 21.36
C ASN A 16 -9.70 -43.68 20.13
N GLU A 17 -8.79 -43.63 19.14
CA GLU A 17 -7.77 -44.65 18.90
C GLU A 17 -7.06 -44.46 17.55
N LYS A 18 -5.72 -44.34 17.64
CA LYS A 18 -4.62 -44.73 16.71
C LYS A 18 -4.67 -44.38 15.21
N PRO A 19 -3.49 -44.00 14.68
CA PRO A 19 -3.02 -44.55 13.42
C PRO A 19 -1.69 -45.27 13.58
N SER A 20 -1.68 -46.52 13.14
CA SER A 20 -0.50 -47.33 12.88
C SER A 20 0.19 -46.85 11.60
N SER A 21 1.51 -46.71 11.69
CA SER A 21 2.47 -46.57 10.60
C SER A 21 2.46 -47.76 9.63
N SER A 22 2.51 -47.51 8.33
CA SER A 22 3.26 -48.36 7.40
C SER A 22 3.66 -47.58 6.14
N LEU A 23 4.97 -47.45 5.95
CA LEU A 23 5.61 -47.28 4.63
C LEU A 23 5.33 -48.51 3.78
N ALA A 24 5.03 -48.32 2.49
CA ALA A 24 5.71 -49.02 1.40
C ALA A 24 5.26 -48.45 0.03
N ASN A 25 6.25 -48.36 -0.85
CA ASN A 25 6.23 -47.94 -2.25
C ASN A 25 5.22 -48.70 -3.11
N ALA A 26 4.72 -48.04 -4.16
CA ALA A 26 4.54 -48.66 -5.47
C ALA A 26 4.46 -47.59 -6.57
N ASP A 27 5.38 -47.71 -7.52
CA ASP A 27 5.38 -47.06 -8.82
C ASP A 27 4.05 -47.28 -9.57
N SER A 28 3.59 -46.25 -10.27
CA SER A 28 2.63 -46.41 -11.37
C SER A 28 2.77 -45.23 -12.32
N GLN A 29 3.48 -45.49 -13.43
CA GLN A 29 3.44 -44.69 -14.64
C GLN A 29 2.00 -44.65 -15.17
N GLY A 30 1.52 -43.46 -15.50
CA GLY A 30 0.28 -43.24 -16.22
C GLY A 30 0.42 -41.98 -17.04
N GLU A 31 0.68 -42.16 -18.33
CA GLU A 31 0.61 -41.13 -19.36
C GLU A 31 -0.80 -40.56 -19.41
N ASP A 32 -0.93 -39.24 -19.24
CA ASP A 32 -2.10 -38.49 -19.70
C ASP A 32 -1.61 -37.16 -20.26
N SER A 33 -1.37 -37.17 -21.57
CA SER A 33 -1.11 -35.99 -22.39
C SER A 33 -2.40 -35.19 -22.56
N SER A 34 -2.47 -34.04 -21.89
CA SER A 34 -3.46 -32.97 -22.11
C SER A 34 -2.76 -31.78 -22.78
N PRO A 35 -3.41 -31.04 -23.70
CA PRO A 35 -2.72 -30.23 -24.69
C PRO A 35 -2.14 -28.95 -24.09
N ASP A 36 -0.95 -28.59 -24.56
CA ASP A 36 -0.22 -27.37 -24.23
C ASP A 36 -1.11 -26.12 -24.37
N ALA A 37 -1.52 -25.57 -23.23
CA ALA A 37 -1.97 -24.18 -23.15
C ALA A 37 -0.74 -23.27 -23.39
N PRO A 38 -0.84 -22.22 -24.23
CA PRO A 38 0.31 -21.42 -24.59
C PRO A 38 0.85 -20.69 -23.35
N GLN A 39 2.12 -20.91 -23.04
CA GLN A 39 2.86 -20.27 -21.95
C GLN A 39 3.09 -18.76 -22.22
N VAL A 40 2.03 -17.96 -22.11
CA VAL A 40 2.08 -16.48 -22.21
C VAL A 40 2.84 -15.88 -21.01
N SER A 41 2.88 -16.59 -19.87
CA SER A 41 3.56 -16.16 -18.64
C SER A 41 5.09 -16.08 -18.77
N ARG A 42 5.72 -16.93 -19.60
CA ARG A 42 7.16 -16.86 -19.86
C ARG A 42 7.58 -15.67 -20.75
N LEU A 43 6.65 -15.08 -21.49
CA LEU A 43 6.94 -13.88 -22.28
C LEU A 43 7.13 -12.65 -21.38
N CYS A 44 6.43 -12.54 -20.24
CA CYS A 44 6.51 -11.35 -19.38
C CYS A 44 7.87 -11.18 -18.67
N SER A 45 8.52 -12.26 -18.23
CA SER A 45 9.84 -12.17 -17.58
C SER A 45 10.97 -11.94 -18.59
N ALA A 46 10.89 -12.57 -19.77
CA ALA A 46 11.84 -12.38 -20.86
C ALA A 46 11.74 -10.95 -21.46
N PHE A 47 10.53 -10.40 -21.59
CA PHE A 47 10.31 -9.04 -22.11
C PHE A 47 10.94 -7.98 -21.19
N SER A 48 10.80 -8.12 -19.88
CA SER A 48 11.40 -7.18 -18.91
C SER A 48 12.94 -7.20 -18.92
N GLN A 49 13.57 -8.34 -19.20
CA GLN A 49 15.03 -8.45 -19.27
C GLN A 49 15.62 -8.00 -20.63
N GLN A 50 14.85 -8.08 -21.72
CA GLN A 50 15.33 -7.74 -23.07
C GLN A 50 15.08 -6.28 -23.51
N CYS A 51 14.38 -5.46 -22.72
CA CYS A 51 14.23 -4.02 -22.97
C CYS A 51 15.51 -3.19 -22.71
N SER A 52 16.70 -3.76 -22.93
CA SER A 52 17.96 -3.02 -23.08
C SER A 52 18.10 -2.63 -24.56
N ILE A 53 17.36 -1.62 -25.00
CA ILE A 53 17.21 -1.25 -26.41
C ILE A 53 18.53 -0.70 -26.98
N SER A 54 19.32 -1.54 -27.63
CA SER A 54 20.10 -1.14 -28.80
C SER A 54 19.19 -1.24 -30.02
N SER A 55 18.71 -0.10 -30.51
CA SER A 55 17.77 -0.01 -31.63
C SER A 55 18.41 -0.48 -32.94
N PRO A 56 17.82 -1.45 -33.67
CA PRO A 56 17.82 -1.37 -35.11
C PRO A 56 16.74 -0.36 -35.53
N VAL A 57 17.02 0.40 -36.58
CA VAL A 57 16.03 1.26 -37.23
C VAL A 57 14.94 0.36 -37.82
N GLY A 58 13.66 0.54 -37.45
CA GLY A 58 12.55 0.03 -38.26
C GLY A 58 11.29 -0.44 -37.52
N ARG A 59 10.27 0.43 -37.53
CA ARG A 59 8.83 0.21 -37.24
C ARG A 59 8.44 -0.20 -35.80
N ASP A 60 7.40 0.48 -35.31
CA ASP A 60 6.70 0.13 -34.08
C ASP A 60 6.07 -1.27 -34.23
N PRO A 61 6.48 -2.27 -33.42
CA PRO A 61 5.98 -3.63 -33.55
C PRO A 61 4.47 -3.71 -33.29
N PHE A 62 3.92 -2.87 -32.40
CA PHE A 62 2.49 -2.82 -32.10
C PHE A 62 1.68 -2.20 -33.24
N GLY A 63 2.30 -1.35 -34.06
CA GLY A 63 1.67 -0.79 -35.26
C GLY A 63 1.36 -1.81 -36.36
N THR A 64 1.93 -3.02 -36.26
CA THR A 64 1.64 -4.12 -37.19
C THR A 64 0.52 -5.05 -36.71
N LEU A 65 0.15 -4.95 -35.43
CA LEU A 65 -0.90 -5.80 -34.87
C LEU A 65 -2.27 -5.30 -35.33
N PRO A 66 -3.21 -6.21 -35.66
CA PRO A 66 -4.60 -5.81 -35.82
C PRO A 66 -5.15 -5.32 -34.49
N TRP A 67 -6.17 -4.45 -34.53
CA TRP A 67 -6.70 -3.78 -33.34
C TRP A 67 -7.12 -4.75 -32.22
N PHE A 68 -7.65 -5.93 -32.54
CA PHE A 68 -8.06 -6.93 -31.55
C PHE A 68 -6.84 -7.61 -30.89
N GLY A 69 -5.75 -7.83 -31.64
CA GLY A 69 -4.51 -8.37 -31.08
C GLY A 69 -3.84 -7.35 -30.17
N LEU A 70 -3.87 -6.07 -30.55
CA LEU A 70 -3.40 -4.99 -29.69
C LEU A 70 -4.24 -4.88 -28.41
N GLU A 71 -5.56 -4.94 -28.52
CA GLU A 71 -6.45 -4.91 -27.35
C GLU A 71 -6.18 -6.09 -26.41
N GLU A 72 -6.02 -7.31 -26.93
CA GLU A 72 -5.70 -8.49 -26.13
C GLU A 72 -4.38 -8.32 -25.35
N VAL A 73 -3.34 -7.78 -25.98
CA VAL A 73 -2.08 -7.50 -25.29
C VAL A 73 -2.27 -6.47 -24.17
N LEU A 74 -3.01 -5.39 -24.43
CA LEU A 74 -3.26 -4.33 -23.46
C LEU A 74 -4.07 -4.82 -22.26
N LEU A 75 -5.08 -5.67 -22.49
CA LEU A 75 -5.90 -6.28 -21.44
C LEU A 75 -5.13 -7.25 -20.56
N ASN A 76 -4.04 -7.83 -21.08
CA ASN A 76 -3.23 -8.79 -20.33
C ASN A 76 -2.05 -8.16 -19.58
N LEU A 77 -1.84 -6.85 -19.69
CA LEU A 77 -0.76 -6.18 -18.98
C LEU A 77 -0.84 -6.38 -17.45
N PRO A 78 0.31 -6.46 -16.77
CA PRO A 78 0.35 -6.80 -15.35
C PRO A 78 -0.04 -5.62 -14.44
N ASP A 79 0.28 -4.38 -14.84
CA ASP A 79 0.11 -3.20 -14.00
C ASP A 79 0.09 -1.87 -14.79
N LEU A 80 -0.38 -0.81 -14.14
CA LEU A 80 -0.48 0.53 -14.73
C LEU A 80 0.89 1.13 -15.12
N PRO A 81 1.98 0.94 -14.35
CA PRO A 81 3.31 1.40 -14.77
C PRO A 81 3.81 0.75 -16.07
N THR A 82 3.49 -0.52 -16.31
CA THR A 82 3.84 -1.22 -17.56
C THR A 82 3.04 -0.63 -18.72
N LEU A 83 1.75 -0.39 -18.53
CA LEU A 83 0.94 0.33 -19.52
C LEU A 83 1.49 1.73 -19.81
N HIS A 84 1.93 2.46 -18.78
CA HIS A 84 2.55 3.78 -18.96
C HIS A 84 3.82 3.72 -19.83
N GLN A 85 4.72 2.76 -19.54
CA GLN A 85 5.94 2.56 -20.32
C GLN A 85 5.61 2.19 -21.76
N LEU A 86 4.61 1.33 -21.97
CA LEU A 86 4.18 0.93 -23.30
C LEU A 86 3.62 2.10 -24.11
N VAL A 87 2.76 2.93 -23.51
CA VAL A 87 2.21 4.15 -24.13
C VAL A 87 3.32 5.14 -24.50
N GLN A 88 4.38 5.23 -23.70
CA GLN A 88 5.54 6.08 -24.01
C GLN A 88 6.42 5.50 -25.12
N ALA A 89 6.52 4.17 -25.21
CA ALA A 89 7.39 3.48 -26.15
C ALA A 89 6.76 3.26 -27.53
N SER A 90 5.43 3.15 -27.61
CA SER A 90 4.70 2.83 -28.84
C SER A 90 3.67 3.92 -29.19
N PRO A 91 3.93 4.74 -30.23
CA PRO A 91 2.94 5.67 -30.77
C PRO A 91 1.66 4.97 -31.20
N ALA A 92 1.73 3.76 -31.78
CA ALA A 92 0.54 3.03 -32.19
C ALA A 92 -0.38 2.66 -31.00
N VAL A 93 0.20 2.26 -29.87
CA VAL A 93 -0.55 2.03 -28.62
C VAL A 93 -1.19 3.33 -28.13
N ALA A 94 -0.42 4.43 -28.10
CA ALA A 94 -0.91 5.72 -27.65
C ALA A 94 -2.08 6.24 -28.50
N ASP A 95 -1.97 6.12 -29.83
CA ASP A 95 -3.00 6.51 -30.78
C ASP A 95 -4.25 5.63 -30.63
N TYR A 96 -4.07 4.32 -30.48
CA TYR A 96 -5.18 3.38 -30.31
C TYR A 96 -6.02 3.70 -29.06
N LEU A 97 -5.36 3.95 -27.94
CA LEU A 97 -6.01 4.29 -26.67
C LEU A 97 -6.71 5.66 -26.70
N ASP A 98 -6.20 6.61 -27.48
CA ASP A 98 -6.81 7.94 -27.60
C ASP A 98 -8.05 7.96 -28.48
N HIS A 99 -8.02 7.23 -29.59
CA HIS A 99 -9.06 7.38 -30.63
C HIS A 99 -10.19 6.36 -30.48
N LYS A 100 -9.95 5.21 -29.83
CA LYS A 100 -11.00 4.20 -29.63
C LYS A 100 -11.75 4.44 -28.32
N VAL A 101 -12.89 5.11 -28.44
CA VAL A 101 -13.78 5.48 -27.31
C VAL A 101 -14.05 4.29 -26.39
N GLY A 102 -13.89 4.50 -25.09
CA GLY A 102 -14.16 3.49 -24.05
C GLY A 102 -13.11 2.40 -23.87
N VAL A 103 -12.12 2.27 -24.76
CA VAL A 103 -11.08 1.24 -24.61
C VAL A 103 -10.08 1.58 -23.52
N PHE A 104 -9.61 2.83 -23.46
CA PHE A 104 -8.63 3.21 -22.45
C PHE A 104 -9.16 3.10 -21.00
N PRO A 105 -10.37 3.60 -20.66
CA PRO A 105 -10.96 3.37 -19.33
C PRO A 105 -11.10 1.88 -19.01
N LYS A 106 -11.60 1.07 -19.97
CA LYS A 106 -11.74 -0.39 -19.84
C LYS A 106 -10.41 -1.08 -19.53
N VAL A 107 -9.34 -0.76 -20.27
CA VAL A 107 -8.01 -1.34 -20.05
C VAL A 107 -7.49 -0.96 -18.67
N VAL A 108 -7.62 0.31 -18.28
CA VAL A 108 -7.18 0.80 -16.96
C VAL A 108 -7.94 0.10 -15.84
N ASP A 109 -9.26 -0.01 -15.94
CA ASP A 109 -10.07 -0.71 -14.94
C ASP A 109 -9.70 -2.19 -14.84
N ILE A 110 -9.57 -2.90 -15.97
CA ILE A 110 -9.20 -4.32 -15.95
C ILE A 110 -7.84 -4.54 -15.28
N ILE A 111 -6.87 -3.65 -15.52
CA ILE A 111 -5.57 -3.70 -14.84
C ILE A 111 -5.72 -3.44 -13.33
N MET A 112 -6.59 -2.53 -12.91
CA MET A 112 -6.82 -2.24 -11.49
C MET A 112 -7.64 -3.34 -10.78
N ASP A 113 -8.64 -3.91 -11.45
CA ASP A 113 -9.71 -4.77 -10.92
C ASP A 113 -9.42 -6.27 -10.98
N ARG A 114 -8.31 -6.66 -11.61
CA ARG A 114 -7.99 -8.07 -11.95
C ARG A 114 -8.14 -9.08 -10.80
N ARG A 115 -8.21 -8.59 -9.55
CA ARG A 115 -8.37 -9.34 -8.32
C ARG A 115 -9.83 -9.64 -7.89
N GLU A 116 -10.78 -8.73 -8.12
CA GLU A 116 -12.12 -8.85 -7.53
C GLU A 116 -13.05 -9.80 -8.28
N ASN A 117 -12.84 -9.97 -9.58
CA ASN A 117 -13.66 -10.85 -10.40
C ASN A 117 -13.51 -12.35 -10.02
N GLU A 118 -12.44 -12.72 -9.30
CA GLU A 118 -12.15 -14.12 -8.92
C GLU A 118 -12.60 -14.47 -7.49
N LEU A 119 -12.71 -13.50 -6.59
CA LEU A 119 -13.01 -13.70 -5.17
C LEU A 119 -14.51 -13.90 -4.86
N TYR A 120 -15.40 -13.44 -5.74
CA TYR A 120 -16.85 -13.67 -5.60
C TYR A 120 -17.30 -15.04 -6.14
N SER A 121 -16.40 -15.82 -6.75
CA SER A 121 -16.64 -17.24 -6.98
C SER A 121 -16.55 -17.97 -5.65
N ARG A 122 -17.69 -18.04 -4.97
CA ARG A 122 -17.92 -18.61 -3.64
C ARG A 122 -17.78 -20.14 -3.59
N ASP A 123 -16.95 -20.72 -4.44
CA ASP A 123 -16.50 -22.09 -4.26
C ASP A 123 -15.24 -22.05 -3.39
N ASP A 124 -15.35 -22.58 -2.16
CA ASP A 124 -14.28 -22.70 -1.16
C ASP A 124 -13.01 -23.44 -1.67
N ASN A 125 -13.03 -23.94 -2.90
CA ASN A 125 -11.94 -24.63 -3.57
C ASN A 125 -11.27 -23.82 -4.71
N SER A 126 -11.67 -22.58 -4.96
CA SER A 126 -10.97 -21.72 -5.92
C SER A 126 -9.59 -21.33 -5.36
N LEU A 127 -8.58 -22.12 -5.70
CA LEU A 127 -7.18 -21.83 -5.44
C LEU A 127 -6.75 -20.63 -6.31
N CYS A 128 -6.98 -19.41 -5.83
CA CYS A 128 -6.36 -18.22 -6.41
C CYS A 128 -4.84 -18.46 -6.45
N THR A 129 -4.29 -18.52 -7.65
CA THR A 129 -2.85 -18.78 -7.80
C THR A 129 -2.08 -17.58 -7.25
N GLN A 130 -0.85 -17.82 -6.79
CA GLN A 130 -0.01 -16.74 -6.27
C GLN A 130 0.21 -15.63 -7.33
N GLU A 131 0.28 -16.00 -8.61
CA GLU A 131 0.41 -15.05 -9.71
C GLU A 131 -0.83 -14.18 -9.88
N GLU A 132 -2.03 -14.75 -9.77
CA GLU A 132 -3.30 -14.01 -9.81
C GLU A 132 -3.45 -13.11 -8.58
N ALA A 133 -3.08 -13.59 -7.39
CA ALA A 133 -3.14 -12.82 -6.15
C ALA A 133 -2.25 -11.57 -6.17
N MET A 134 -1.21 -11.55 -7.01
CA MET A 134 -0.28 -10.44 -7.18
C MET A 134 -0.62 -9.52 -8.36
N ARG A 135 -1.68 -9.82 -9.12
CA ARG A 135 -2.12 -8.98 -10.24
C ARG A 135 -3.10 -7.91 -9.77
N GLY A 136 -2.96 -6.73 -10.36
CA GLY A 136 -3.80 -5.57 -10.08
C GLY A 136 -3.49 -4.87 -8.76
N LEU A 137 -4.46 -4.06 -8.32
CA LEU A 137 -4.32 -3.21 -7.14
C LEU A 137 -5.20 -3.70 -6.00
N ASN A 138 -4.81 -3.36 -4.79
CA ASN A 138 -5.71 -3.50 -3.67
C ASN A 138 -6.89 -2.50 -3.78
N GLU A 139 -8.05 -2.88 -3.26
CA GLU A 139 -9.28 -2.07 -3.25
C GLU A 139 -9.03 -0.62 -2.81
N ASP A 140 -8.38 -0.39 -1.67
CA ASP A 140 -8.14 0.97 -1.15
C ASP A 140 -7.27 1.79 -2.14
N THR A 141 -6.27 1.15 -2.76
CA THR A 141 -5.37 1.81 -3.72
C THR A 141 -6.10 2.13 -5.03
N ARG A 142 -6.95 1.22 -5.49
CA ARG A 142 -7.82 1.45 -6.66
C ARG A 142 -8.83 2.55 -6.41
N VAL A 143 -9.53 2.52 -5.28
CA VAL A 143 -10.50 3.55 -4.86
C VAL A 143 -9.84 4.92 -4.92
N PHE A 144 -8.60 5.00 -4.43
CA PHE A 144 -7.79 6.21 -4.44
C PHE A 144 -7.49 6.70 -5.87
N PHE A 145 -7.07 5.81 -6.77
CA PHE A 145 -6.82 6.18 -8.15
C PHE A 145 -8.08 6.59 -8.91
N ARG A 146 -9.19 5.86 -8.77
CA ARG A 146 -10.48 6.22 -9.39
C ARG A 146 -10.98 7.58 -8.90
N THR A 147 -10.93 7.79 -7.58
CA THR A 147 -11.29 9.08 -6.98
C THR A 147 -10.46 10.23 -7.57
N LEU A 148 -9.16 10.03 -7.75
CA LEU A 148 -8.30 11.02 -8.39
C LEU A 148 -8.69 11.30 -9.85
N VAL A 149 -8.98 10.26 -10.63
CA VAL A 149 -9.48 10.39 -12.01
C VAL A 149 -10.74 11.25 -12.04
N TYR A 150 -11.71 10.95 -11.18
CA TYR A 150 -12.96 11.71 -11.14
C TYR A 150 -12.73 13.18 -10.75
N LEU A 151 -11.87 13.45 -9.76
CA LEU A 151 -11.55 14.80 -9.32
C LEU A 151 -10.87 15.61 -10.44
N TRP A 152 -9.93 15.01 -11.16
CA TRP A 152 -9.26 15.67 -12.28
C TRP A 152 -10.17 15.85 -13.49
N TRP A 153 -11.06 14.90 -13.77
CA TRP A 153 -12.05 15.03 -14.83
C TRP A 153 -13.02 16.18 -14.52
N LYS A 154 -13.53 16.29 -13.29
CA LYS A 154 -14.38 17.42 -12.89
C LYS A 154 -13.66 18.75 -13.08
N GLU A 155 -12.37 18.80 -12.70
CA GLU A 155 -11.52 19.98 -12.88
C GLU A 155 -11.29 20.34 -14.34
N GLU A 156 -11.07 19.36 -15.23
CA GLU A 156 -10.90 19.55 -16.67
C GLU A 156 -12.20 19.98 -17.36
N SER A 157 -13.33 19.39 -17.00
CA SER A 157 -14.63 19.73 -17.56
C SER A 157 -15.02 21.18 -17.27
N VAL A 158 -14.78 21.68 -16.06
CA VAL A 158 -15.00 23.09 -15.74
C VAL A 158 -14.03 24.00 -16.51
N ALA A 159 -12.80 23.56 -16.73
CA ALA A 159 -11.80 24.37 -17.43
C ALA A 159 -12.00 24.43 -18.96
N THR A 160 -12.54 23.37 -19.56
CA THR A 160 -12.79 23.28 -21.01
C THR A 160 -14.22 23.64 -21.39
N GLY A 161 -15.14 23.68 -20.44
CA GLY A 161 -16.58 23.84 -20.69
C GLY A 161 -17.25 22.58 -21.24
N VAL A 162 -16.54 21.45 -21.30
CA VAL A 162 -17.09 20.16 -21.75
C VAL A 162 -17.79 19.49 -20.57
N PRO A 163 -19.09 19.15 -20.66
CA PRO A 163 -19.81 18.47 -19.59
C PRO A 163 -19.15 17.15 -19.15
N SER A 164 -19.27 16.82 -17.87
CA SER A 164 -18.78 15.57 -17.28
C SER A 164 -19.95 14.67 -16.85
N ASP A 165 -20.93 14.47 -17.72
CA ASP A 165 -22.24 13.93 -17.33
C ASP A 165 -22.18 12.49 -16.80
N GLU A 166 -21.20 11.69 -17.24
CA GLU A 166 -20.99 10.34 -16.71
C GLU A 166 -20.04 10.30 -15.50
N ASN A 167 -19.46 11.43 -15.07
CA ASN A 167 -18.56 11.47 -13.93
C ASN A 167 -19.35 11.21 -12.62
N PRO A 168 -19.00 10.17 -11.84
CA PRO A 168 -19.78 9.78 -10.67
C PRO A 168 -19.59 10.69 -9.46
N LEU A 169 -18.74 11.72 -9.53
CA LEU A 169 -18.61 12.65 -8.42
C LEU A 169 -19.90 13.46 -8.24
N PRO A 170 -20.49 13.43 -7.03
CA PRO A 170 -21.62 14.27 -6.71
C PRO A 170 -21.22 15.75 -6.70
N GLU A 171 -22.21 16.63 -6.72
CA GLU A 171 -21.99 18.08 -6.59
C GLU A 171 -21.61 18.50 -5.17
N ASP A 172 -21.98 17.70 -4.15
CA ASP A 172 -21.69 17.97 -2.74
C ASP A 172 -20.46 17.20 -2.25
N PHE A 173 -19.53 17.91 -1.61
CA PHE A 173 -18.33 17.30 -1.03
C PHE A 173 -18.63 16.39 0.16
N ASN A 174 -19.64 16.72 0.95
CA ASN A 174 -20.02 15.94 2.13
C ASN A 174 -21.09 14.89 1.80
N ASP A 175 -21.36 14.67 0.51
CA ASP A 175 -22.08 13.49 0.07
C ASP A 175 -21.37 12.23 0.60
N LEU A 176 -22.16 11.27 1.05
CA LEU A 176 -21.66 10.08 1.70
C LEU A 176 -20.77 9.23 0.77
N LEU A 177 -20.94 9.31 -0.56
CA LEU A 177 -20.07 8.68 -1.56
C LEU A 177 -18.63 9.27 -1.55
N VAL A 178 -18.50 10.58 -1.33
CA VAL A 178 -17.21 11.29 -1.28
C VAL A 178 -16.62 11.23 0.12
N TYR A 179 -17.46 11.32 1.15
CA TYR A 179 -17.02 11.20 2.52
C TYR A 179 -16.37 9.82 2.81
N THR A 180 -16.83 8.76 2.13
CA THR A 180 -16.34 7.38 2.29
C THR A 180 -15.10 7.04 1.44
N ILE A 181 -14.40 8.02 0.85
CA ILE A 181 -13.20 7.81 -0.01
C ILE A 181 -12.16 6.89 0.64
N ASN A 182 -12.06 6.85 1.98
CA ASN A 182 -11.23 5.85 2.66
C ASN A 182 -11.84 5.36 3.96
N ILE A 183 -12.79 4.44 3.88
CA ILE A 183 -13.19 3.67 5.05
C ILE A 183 -12.97 2.22 4.68
N THR A 184 -11.92 1.63 5.23
CA THR A 184 -11.66 0.18 5.08
C THR A 184 -12.96 -0.58 5.27
N THR A 185 -13.19 -1.56 4.40
CA THR A 185 -14.33 -2.48 4.20
C THR A 185 -15.20 -2.86 5.41
N GLU A 186 -14.77 -2.58 6.64
CA GLU A 186 -15.45 -2.87 7.90
C GLU A 186 -16.38 -1.75 8.42
N GLY A 187 -16.35 -0.53 7.86
CA GLY A 187 -16.95 0.64 8.53
C GLY A 187 -18.37 1.04 8.13
N PHE A 188 -18.68 1.11 6.83
CA PHE A 188 -20.00 1.55 6.34
C PHE A 188 -20.45 0.66 5.18
N TYR A 189 -21.56 -0.05 5.37
CA TYR A 189 -22.13 -0.98 4.38
C TYR A 189 -22.93 -0.28 3.27
N SER A 190 -23.23 1.00 3.42
CA SER A 190 -24.01 1.76 2.45
C SER A 190 -23.77 3.25 2.67
N PRO A 191 -23.69 4.05 1.60
CA PRO A 191 -23.59 3.76 0.17
C PRO A 191 -22.17 3.33 -0.25
N PRO A 192 -21.99 2.83 -1.49
CA PRO A 192 -20.68 2.48 -2.03
C PRO A 192 -19.73 3.69 -2.07
N LYS A 193 -18.42 3.46 -1.90
CA LYS A 193 -17.41 4.53 -2.04
C LYS A 193 -17.38 5.02 -3.49
N VAL A 194 -17.17 6.32 -3.74
CA VAL A 194 -17.08 6.85 -5.12
C VAL A 194 -16.04 6.09 -5.97
N GLY A 195 -14.92 5.69 -5.37
CA GLY A 195 -13.87 4.94 -6.06
C GLY A 195 -14.17 3.45 -6.30
N LEU A 196 -15.33 2.92 -5.89
CA LEU A 196 -15.79 1.59 -6.29
C LEU A 196 -16.55 1.60 -7.62
N ILE A 197 -17.02 2.75 -8.06
CA ILE A 197 -17.67 2.90 -9.37
C ILE A 197 -16.59 2.79 -10.45
N ASP A 198 -16.82 1.95 -11.46
CA ASP A 198 -15.91 1.75 -12.60
C ASP A 198 -15.78 3.01 -13.45
N LEU A 199 -14.65 3.16 -14.14
CA LEU A 199 -14.37 4.31 -14.98
C LEU A 199 -15.35 4.33 -16.17
N PRO A 200 -16.14 5.41 -16.32
CA PRO A 200 -17.05 5.54 -17.45
C PRO A 200 -16.32 5.52 -18.79
N ARG A 201 -17.01 5.05 -19.84
CA ARG A 201 -16.44 4.96 -21.20
C ARG A 201 -16.04 6.33 -21.76
N SER A 202 -16.68 7.40 -21.29
CA SER A 202 -16.37 8.79 -21.65
C SER A 202 -15.21 9.41 -20.85
N THR A 203 -14.58 8.66 -19.92
CA THR A 203 -13.45 9.18 -19.14
C THR A 203 -12.34 9.68 -20.09
N PRO A 204 -11.90 10.95 -19.99
CA PRO A 204 -10.98 11.51 -20.97
C PRO A 204 -9.62 10.80 -20.99
N PRO A 205 -9.08 10.41 -22.17
CA PRO A 205 -7.78 9.74 -22.31
C PRO A 205 -6.64 10.48 -21.62
N ARG A 206 -6.67 11.81 -21.66
CA ARG A 206 -5.67 12.66 -21.04
C ARG A 206 -5.61 12.53 -19.51
N ILE A 207 -6.77 12.39 -18.86
CA ILE A 207 -6.85 12.14 -17.42
C ILE A 207 -6.26 10.77 -17.08
N LEU A 208 -6.54 9.76 -17.92
CA LEU A 208 -5.97 8.42 -17.75
C LEU A 208 -4.45 8.41 -17.93
N ARG A 209 -3.89 9.16 -18.88
CA ARG A 209 -2.42 9.34 -18.98
C ARG A 209 -1.82 9.96 -17.72
N TYR A 210 -2.53 10.91 -17.11
CA TYR A 210 -2.10 11.50 -15.85
C TYR A 210 -2.11 10.47 -14.71
N LEU A 211 -3.15 9.62 -14.66
CA LEU A 211 -3.19 8.47 -13.76
C LEU A 211 -1.99 7.53 -13.97
N LEU A 212 -1.71 7.13 -15.21
CA LEU A 212 -0.58 6.24 -15.54
C LEU A 212 0.77 6.82 -15.08
N SER A 213 0.97 8.11 -15.31
CA SER A 213 2.16 8.85 -14.86
C SER A 213 2.25 8.90 -13.33
N LEU A 214 1.14 9.19 -12.65
CA LEU A 214 1.08 9.18 -11.19
C LEU A 214 1.36 7.78 -10.62
N ALA A 215 0.69 6.74 -11.11
CA ALA A 215 0.87 5.37 -10.65
C ALA A 215 2.34 4.93 -10.77
N SER A 216 2.97 5.23 -11.92
CA SER A 216 4.41 4.99 -12.13
C SER A 216 5.29 5.75 -11.15
N ARG A 217 4.95 6.99 -10.83
CA ARG A 217 5.70 7.79 -9.85
C ARG A 217 5.53 7.28 -8.43
N ILE A 218 4.30 6.95 -8.02
CA ILE A 218 4.00 6.46 -6.68
C ILE A 218 4.70 5.11 -6.45
N ARG A 219 4.66 4.18 -7.42
CA ARG A 219 5.39 2.92 -7.33
C ARG A 219 6.91 3.14 -7.21
N ARG A 220 7.47 4.05 -8.02
CA ARG A 220 8.89 4.43 -7.93
C ARG A 220 9.27 4.96 -6.55
N ASP A 221 8.45 5.84 -5.97
CA ASP A 221 8.69 6.40 -4.65
C ASP A 221 8.55 5.32 -3.55
N ALA A 222 7.60 4.38 -3.69
CA ALA A 222 7.46 3.22 -2.82
C ALA A 222 8.71 2.32 -2.82
N HIS A 223 9.25 1.99 -4.00
CA HIS A 223 10.47 1.19 -4.12
C HIS A 223 11.70 1.92 -3.61
N ALA A 224 11.83 3.21 -3.90
CA ALA A 224 12.92 4.02 -3.36
C ALA A 224 12.90 4.04 -1.81
N PHE A 225 11.72 4.23 -1.21
CA PHE A 225 11.53 4.14 0.23
C PHE A 225 11.93 2.75 0.75
N PHE A 226 11.44 1.68 0.12
CA PHE A 226 11.74 0.30 0.51
C PHE A 226 13.25 0.04 0.51
N HIS A 227 13.96 0.40 -0.57
CA HIS A 227 15.39 0.16 -0.65
C HIS A 227 16.19 0.98 0.36
N ASP A 228 15.82 2.24 0.61
CA ASP A 228 16.48 3.08 1.61
C ASP A 228 16.32 2.52 3.03
N THR A 229 15.10 2.10 3.37
CA THR A 229 14.76 1.53 4.68
C THR A 229 15.38 0.15 4.88
N MET A 230 15.34 -0.73 3.87
CA MET A 230 16.02 -2.04 3.92
C MET A 230 17.52 -1.86 4.06
N LYS A 231 18.14 -0.96 3.31
CA LYS A 231 19.57 -0.65 3.46
C LYS A 231 19.90 -0.21 4.88
N LEU A 232 19.06 0.64 5.49
CA LEU A 232 19.24 1.08 6.87
C LEU A 232 19.11 -0.09 7.85
N CYS A 233 18.07 -0.91 7.72
CA CYS A 233 17.87 -2.13 8.52
C CYS A 233 19.09 -3.05 8.41
N MET A 234 19.61 -3.29 7.22
CA MET A 234 20.75 -4.17 6.98
C MET A 234 22.07 -3.62 7.54
N SER A 235 22.28 -2.31 7.45
CA SER A 235 23.45 -1.67 8.04
C SER A 235 23.46 -1.70 9.57
N THR A 236 22.30 -1.92 10.19
CA THR A 236 22.15 -1.90 11.64
C THR A 236 22.55 -3.25 12.25
N LYS A 237 23.48 -3.21 13.22
CA LYS A 237 23.84 -4.37 14.04
C LYS A 237 22.76 -4.60 15.09
N ILE A 238 21.86 -5.53 14.81
CA ILE A 238 20.86 -5.98 15.77
C ILE A 238 21.49 -7.04 16.65
N TYR A 239 21.33 -6.92 17.96
CA TYR A 239 21.82 -7.89 18.93
C TYR A 239 20.64 -8.59 19.58
N GLU A 240 20.79 -9.88 19.84
CA GLU A 240 19.91 -10.69 20.68
C GLU A 240 20.55 -10.94 22.04
N LEU A 241 19.74 -11.23 23.05
CA LEU A 241 20.26 -11.51 24.39
C LEU A 241 21.09 -12.79 24.38
N LYS A 242 22.29 -12.73 24.98
CA LYS A 242 23.12 -13.92 25.14
C LYS A 242 22.42 -14.99 25.98
N TYR A 243 21.65 -14.56 26.99
CA TYR A 243 20.81 -15.42 27.81
C TYR A 243 19.43 -14.78 27.94
N LYS A 244 18.36 -15.50 27.54
CA LYS A 244 16.99 -14.97 27.59
C LYS A 244 16.51 -14.59 29.00
N LYS A 245 17.12 -15.17 30.04
CA LYS A 245 16.85 -14.87 31.46
C LYS A 245 17.75 -13.77 32.03
N ALA A 246 18.57 -13.11 31.19
CA ALA A 246 19.46 -12.06 31.66
C ALA A 246 18.64 -10.90 32.23
N HIS A 247 19.02 -10.47 33.44
CA HIS A 247 18.39 -9.35 34.11
C HIS A 247 18.83 -8.02 33.48
N TRP A 248 17.86 -7.11 33.27
CA TRP A 248 18.15 -5.73 32.91
C TRP A 248 18.37 -4.95 34.20
N ALA A 249 19.55 -4.35 34.37
CA ALA A 249 19.86 -3.64 35.61
C ALA A 249 18.90 -2.46 35.81
N GLU A 250 18.54 -2.19 37.08
CA GLU A 250 17.62 -1.10 37.47
C GLU A 250 18.14 0.29 37.05
N ASP A 251 19.46 0.44 36.93
CA ASP A 251 20.10 1.65 36.41
C ASP A 251 20.03 1.79 34.87
N GLY A 252 19.32 0.88 34.22
CA GLY A 252 19.12 0.86 32.78
C GLY A 252 20.29 0.26 31.99
N ARG A 253 21.35 -0.25 32.65
CA ARG A 253 22.47 -0.89 31.95
C ARG A 253 21.97 -2.08 31.13
N ARG A 254 22.17 -1.96 29.81
CA ARG A 254 21.80 -2.96 28.82
C ARG A 254 22.61 -4.25 29.02
N PRO A 255 21.97 -5.43 29.12
CA PRO A 255 22.67 -6.71 29.30
C PRO A 255 23.55 -7.07 28.08
N ARG A 256 24.39 -8.10 28.23
CA ARG A 256 25.27 -8.55 27.13
C ARG A 256 24.46 -9.25 26.04
N GLY A 257 24.65 -8.79 24.81
CA GLY A 257 24.07 -9.39 23.61
C GLY A 257 25.10 -10.07 22.73
N ILE A 258 24.61 -10.94 21.85
CA ILE A 258 25.35 -11.48 20.70
C ILE A 258 24.74 -10.94 19.42
N LEU A 259 25.53 -10.86 18.35
CA LEU A 259 25.04 -10.35 17.07
C LEU A 259 23.95 -11.29 16.54
N PHE A 260 22.76 -10.75 16.26
CA PHE A 260 21.72 -11.49 15.58
C PHE A 260 22.14 -11.70 14.13
N ASN A 261 22.33 -12.96 13.73
CA ASN A 261 22.75 -13.29 12.38
C ASN A 261 21.57 -13.20 11.41
N LYS A 262 21.46 -12.07 10.73
CA LYS A 262 20.54 -11.89 9.61
C LYS A 262 21.03 -12.78 8.47
N HIS A 263 20.35 -13.89 8.22
CA HIS A 263 20.73 -14.76 7.10
C HIS A 263 20.59 -13.98 5.78
N GLY A 264 21.38 -14.36 4.78
CA GLY A 264 21.57 -13.66 3.50
C GLY A 264 20.36 -13.67 2.56
N TYR A 265 19.20 -13.27 3.07
CA TYR A 265 17.97 -13.15 2.29
C TYR A 265 18.09 -12.00 1.31
N ASN A 266 17.77 -12.27 0.04
CA ASN A 266 17.46 -11.22 -0.91
C ASN A 266 16.10 -10.63 -0.52
N TYR A 267 16.11 -9.36 -0.10
CA TYR A 267 14.90 -8.67 0.31
C TYR A 267 14.21 -8.08 -0.92
N TYR A 268 13.39 -8.89 -1.58
CA TYR A 268 12.43 -8.38 -2.54
C TYR A 268 11.23 -7.81 -1.80
N LEU A 269 10.65 -6.74 -2.33
CA LEU A 269 9.36 -6.22 -1.87
C LEU A 269 8.30 -7.27 -2.19
N ASN A 270 7.33 -7.51 -1.31
CA ASN A 270 6.13 -8.26 -1.70
C ASN A 270 5.01 -7.31 -2.13
N TRP A 271 4.01 -7.86 -2.83
CA TRP A 271 2.89 -7.10 -3.33
C TRP A 271 2.15 -6.36 -2.21
N MET A 272 1.89 -7.00 -1.07
CA MET A 272 1.17 -6.39 0.07
C MET A 272 1.89 -5.15 0.62
N GLU A 273 3.19 -5.24 0.81
CA GLU A 273 4.03 -4.14 1.29
C GLU A 273 4.09 -3.00 0.27
N GLU A 274 4.17 -3.32 -1.03
CA GLU A 274 4.09 -2.32 -2.08
C GLU A 274 2.75 -1.57 -2.01
N GLN A 275 1.63 -2.29 -1.93
CA GLN A 275 0.31 -1.67 -1.88
C GLN A 275 0.13 -0.80 -0.63
N ARG A 276 0.61 -1.22 0.55
CA ARG A 276 0.62 -0.38 1.77
C ARG A 276 1.43 0.91 1.58
N LEU A 277 2.60 0.80 0.96
CA LEU A 277 3.45 1.96 0.66
C LEU A 277 2.76 2.90 -0.33
N MET A 278 2.24 2.36 -1.44
CA MET A 278 1.53 3.14 -2.45
C MET A 278 0.35 3.89 -1.82
N LEU A 279 -0.46 3.22 -1.00
CA LEU A 279 -1.57 3.82 -0.29
C LEU A 279 -1.11 4.97 0.63
N ALA A 280 -0.04 4.77 1.41
CA ALA A 280 0.51 5.79 2.27
C ALA A 280 1.02 7.02 1.48
N PHE A 281 1.65 6.82 0.32
CA PHE A 281 2.06 7.91 -0.58
C PHE A 281 0.88 8.62 -1.24
N LEU A 282 -0.22 7.91 -1.50
CA LEU A 282 -1.41 8.49 -2.12
C LEU A 282 -2.23 9.34 -1.14
N LYS A 283 -2.24 9.05 0.16
CA LYS A 283 -3.00 9.84 1.17
C LYS A 283 -2.69 11.35 1.13
N PRO A 284 -1.43 11.81 1.22
CA PRO A 284 -1.10 13.24 1.07
C PRO A 284 -1.50 13.79 -0.30
N TYR A 285 -1.42 12.97 -1.34
CA TYR A 285 -1.72 13.37 -2.70
C TYR A 285 -3.23 13.60 -2.90
N ILE A 286 -4.08 12.67 -2.46
CA ILE A 286 -5.53 12.81 -2.48
C ILE A 286 -5.98 13.98 -1.64
N PHE A 287 -5.47 14.11 -0.41
CA PHE A 287 -5.76 15.26 0.44
C PHE A 287 -5.48 16.58 -0.29
N SER A 288 -4.34 16.66 -0.99
CA SER A 288 -4.00 17.85 -1.77
C SER A 288 -4.96 18.11 -2.92
N VAL A 289 -5.38 17.08 -3.66
CA VAL A 289 -6.30 17.25 -4.79
C VAL A 289 -7.69 17.61 -4.29
N LEU A 290 -8.18 16.96 -3.24
CA LEU A 290 -9.43 17.29 -2.57
C LEU A 290 -9.44 18.74 -2.10
N ARG A 291 -8.40 19.18 -1.38
CA ARG A 291 -8.31 20.58 -0.92
C ARG A 291 -8.35 21.56 -2.10
N ARG A 292 -7.65 21.25 -3.19
CA ARG A 292 -7.66 22.09 -4.40
C ARG A 292 -9.05 22.15 -5.02
N VAL A 293 -9.70 21.01 -5.22
CA VAL A 293 -11.01 20.90 -5.88
C VAL A 293 -12.12 21.51 -5.02
N VAL A 294 -12.11 21.23 -3.71
CA VAL A 294 -13.15 21.63 -2.74
C VAL A 294 -12.94 23.06 -2.24
N CYS A 295 -11.76 23.38 -1.70
CA CYS A 295 -11.54 24.65 -1.00
C CYS A 295 -11.06 25.76 -1.93
N GLU A 296 -10.10 25.47 -2.82
CA GLU A 296 -9.48 26.48 -3.68
C GLU A 296 -10.33 26.80 -4.91
N LYS A 297 -10.83 25.75 -5.58
CA LYS A 297 -11.64 25.88 -6.80
C LYS A 297 -13.14 25.84 -6.56
N ARG A 298 -13.59 25.33 -5.42
CA ARG A 298 -15.01 25.22 -5.04
C ARG A 298 -15.86 24.50 -6.09
N LEU A 299 -15.29 23.45 -6.69
CA LEU A 299 -15.99 22.64 -7.69
C LEU A 299 -16.95 21.62 -7.05
N LEU A 300 -16.74 21.32 -5.77
CA LEU A 300 -17.65 20.53 -4.94
C LEU A 300 -18.19 21.46 -3.85
N LYS A 301 -19.51 21.57 -3.75
CA LYS A 301 -20.19 22.46 -2.81
C LYS A 301 -20.21 21.82 -1.41
N PRO A 302 -19.90 22.55 -0.33
CA PRO A 302 -20.07 22.03 1.02
C PRO A 302 -21.54 22.08 1.48
N ILE A 303 -22.03 21.05 2.20
CA ILE A 303 -23.36 20.97 2.88
C ILE A 303 -23.88 22.26 3.51
N SER A 304 -23.04 23.21 3.93
CA SER A 304 -23.52 24.53 4.39
C SER A 304 -24.42 25.26 3.37
N SER A 305 -24.50 24.79 2.12
CA SER A 305 -25.46 25.24 1.10
C SER A 305 -26.77 24.43 1.00
N LEU A 306 -27.00 23.39 1.81
CA LEU A 306 -28.21 22.57 1.81
C LEU A 306 -29.16 22.94 2.96
N PRO A 307 -30.49 22.91 2.76
CA PRO A 307 -31.47 23.30 3.78
C PRO A 307 -31.59 22.35 4.98
N ASP A 308 -31.19 21.07 4.84
CA ASP A 308 -31.33 20.07 5.90
C ASP A 308 -29.98 19.48 6.32
N PRO A 309 -29.54 19.66 7.57
CA PRO A 309 -28.35 18.99 8.07
C PRO A 309 -28.65 17.50 8.26
N LEU A 310 -27.91 16.64 7.56
CA LEU A 310 -27.67 15.28 8.02
C LEU A 310 -27.29 15.34 9.51
N PRO A 311 -27.71 14.37 10.36
CA PRO A 311 -27.47 14.44 11.79
C PRO A 311 -26.00 14.74 12.07
N HIS A 312 -25.74 15.93 12.63
CA HIS A 312 -24.42 16.55 12.87
C HIS A 312 -23.44 15.68 13.67
N THR A 313 -23.88 14.52 14.14
CA THR A 313 -23.11 13.56 14.94
C THR A 313 -22.44 12.46 14.12
N MET A 314 -22.76 12.29 12.83
CA MET A 314 -22.27 11.13 12.06
C MET A 314 -20.96 11.37 11.30
N TYR A 315 -20.59 12.64 11.04
CA TYR A 315 -19.42 12.99 10.24
C TYR A 315 -18.42 13.86 11.03
N PRO A 316 -17.15 13.44 11.20
CA PRO A 316 -16.06 14.31 11.62
C PRO A 316 -15.89 15.51 10.67
N ASP A 317 -15.32 16.58 11.22
CA ASP A 317 -15.16 17.90 10.59
C ASP A 317 -14.05 17.93 9.51
N THR A 318 -14.16 17.05 8.52
CA THR A 318 -13.14 16.84 7.46
C THR A 318 -13.02 18.05 6.53
N LEU A 319 -14.12 18.76 6.27
CA LEU A 319 -14.11 20.00 5.50
C LEU A 319 -13.24 21.07 6.18
N LYS A 320 -13.45 21.33 7.47
CA LYS A 320 -12.61 22.26 8.23
C LYS A 320 -11.15 21.83 8.20
N ASN A 321 -10.87 20.54 8.32
CA ASN A 321 -9.50 20.03 8.26
C ASN A 321 -8.86 20.27 6.88
N LEU A 322 -9.62 20.14 5.78
CA LEU A 322 -9.15 20.53 4.43
C LEU A 322 -8.88 22.04 4.33
N GLU A 323 -9.79 22.88 4.81
CA GLU A 323 -9.66 24.33 4.78
C GLU A 323 -8.45 24.81 5.59
N GLN A 324 -8.25 24.23 6.77
CA GLN A 324 -7.11 24.48 7.66
C GLN A 324 -5.82 23.84 7.16
N ASN A 325 -5.87 23.09 6.05
CA ASN A 325 -4.74 22.35 5.49
C ASN A 325 -4.11 21.39 6.51
N SER A 326 -4.94 20.78 7.36
CA SER A 326 -4.52 19.80 8.36
C SER A 326 -4.67 18.38 7.83
N LEU A 327 -3.59 17.89 7.21
CA LEU A 327 -3.52 16.53 6.65
C LEU A 327 -3.76 15.46 7.72
N ALA A 328 -3.17 15.62 8.90
CA ALA A 328 -3.27 14.64 9.97
C ALA A 328 -4.70 14.58 10.53
N ASP A 329 -5.30 15.74 10.81
CA ASP A 329 -6.66 15.81 11.34
C ASP A 329 -7.70 15.35 10.32
N PHE A 330 -7.44 15.55 9.02
CA PHE A 330 -8.31 15.01 7.96
C PHE A 330 -8.35 13.48 7.95
N TRP A 331 -7.19 12.82 8.08
CA TRP A 331 -7.12 11.34 8.02
C TRP A 331 -7.40 10.65 9.36
N SER A 332 -7.24 11.35 10.48
CA SER A 332 -7.40 10.81 11.84
C SER A 332 -8.76 10.10 12.07
N PRO A 333 -9.92 10.64 11.66
CA PRO A 333 -11.20 9.97 11.87
C PRO A 333 -11.34 8.66 11.10
N PHE A 334 -10.67 8.56 9.95
CA PHE A 334 -10.66 7.35 9.13
C PHE A 334 -9.70 6.27 9.67
N GLY A 335 -8.73 6.67 10.49
CA GLY A 335 -7.85 5.75 11.21
C GLY A 335 -8.47 5.22 12.51
N ASN A 336 -9.26 6.03 13.22
CA ASN A 336 -9.65 5.78 14.60
C ASN A 336 -11.03 5.10 14.76
N TYR A 337 -11.16 3.85 14.31
CA TYR A 337 -12.26 2.98 14.78
C TYR A 337 -11.80 2.14 15.98
N GLY A 338 -12.09 2.64 17.20
CA GLY A 338 -11.75 1.98 18.46
C GLY A 338 -10.44 2.45 19.12
N TRP A 339 -10.00 1.77 20.18
CA TRP A 339 -8.90 2.20 21.04
C TRP A 339 -7.50 1.85 20.50
N MET A 340 -7.37 1.26 19.30
CA MET A 340 -6.13 0.61 18.85
C MET A 340 -5.57 1.02 17.48
N ARG A 341 -6.20 1.88 16.68
CA ARG A 341 -5.83 2.01 15.24
C ARG A 341 -5.01 3.26 14.91
N THR A 342 -3.72 3.24 15.25
CA THR A 342 -2.76 4.32 14.87
C THR A 342 -1.95 4.00 13.61
N GLU A 343 -2.01 2.78 13.07
CA GLU A 343 -1.14 2.28 12.01
C GLU A 343 -1.29 3.04 10.68
N PRO A 344 -2.50 3.35 10.17
CA PRO A 344 -2.64 4.07 8.92
C PRO A 344 -2.10 5.50 9.00
N MET A 345 -2.10 6.08 10.21
CA MET A 345 -1.50 7.39 10.51
C MET A 345 0.01 7.28 10.67
N GLU A 346 0.50 6.25 11.37
CA GLU A 346 1.93 5.97 11.51
C GLU A 346 2.60 5.74 10.14
N GLN A 347 1.95 5.01 9.23
CA GLN A 347 2.40 4.83 7.86
C GLN A 347 2.50 6.16 7.10
N MET A 348 1.45 6.98 7.19
CA MET A 348 1.44 8.30 6.56
C MET A 348 2.55 9.21 7.13
N GLU A 349 2.69 9.27 8.45
CA GLU A 349 3.74 10.06 9.09
C GLU A 349 5.14 9.53 8.75
N THR A 350 5.29 8.23 8.56
CA THR A 350 6.55 7.61 8.12
C THR A 350 6.95 8.08 6.73
N VAL A 351 6.05 8.02 5.74
CA VAL A 351 6.37 8.49 4.38
C VAL A 351 6.58 9.99 4.34
N LEU A 352 5.81 10.78 5.10
CA LEU A 352 6.01 12.22 5.20
C LEU A 352 7.39 12.55 5.79
N THR A 353 7.78 11.89 6.88
CA THR A 353 9.10 12.05 7.49
C THR A 353 10.21 11.73 6.49
N TRP A 354 10.10 10.62 5.76
CA TRP A 354 11.08 10.25 4.73
C TRP A 354 11.12 11.25 3.57
N LEU A 355 9.96 11.73 3.10
CA LEU A 355 9.87 12.76 2.06
C LEU A 355 10.55 14.06 2.51
N GLU A 356 10.39 14.45 3.77
CA GLU A 356 10.98 15.66 4.36
C GLU A 356 12.48 15.53 4.56
N GLU A 357 12.94 14.43 5.15
CA GLU A 357 14.34 14.19 5.49
C GLU A 357 15.24 14.21 4.25
N GLY A 358 14.75 13.74 3.11
CA GLY A 358 15.50 13.83 1.88
C GLY A 358 14.99 14.87 0.89
N LYS A 359 14.36 15.97 1.32
CA LYS A 359 14.13 17.13 0.44
C LYS A 359 15.42 17.60 -0.27
N ALA A 360 16.57 17.52 0.41
CA ALA A 360 17.87 17.93 -0.14
C ALA A 360 18.51 16.86 -1.06
N SER A 361 18.36 15.58 -0.75
CA SER A 361 19.02 14.46 -1.43
C SER A 361 18.12 13.78 -2.50
N HIS A 362 16.81 13.72 -2.27
CA HIS A 362 15.85 13.09 -3.16
C HIS A 362 15.32 14.02 -4.26
N GLY A 363 15.38 15.35 -4.10
CA GLY A 363 14.94 16.30 -5.13
C GLY A 363 15.69 16.15 -6.46
N ILE A 364 16.97 15.74 -6.41
CA ILE A 364 17.84 15.51 -7.58
C ILE A 364 17.73 14.05 -8.07
N ARG A 365 17.64 13.08 -7.14
CA ARG A 365 17.65 11.64 -7.45
C ARG A 365 16.32 11.12 -8.03
N ARG A 366 15.17 11.65 -7.56
CA ARG A 366 13.82 11.17 -7.96
C ARG A 366 13.43 11.52 -9.40
N LYS A 367 14.05 12.54 -10.00
CA LYS A 367 13.72 12.97 -11.38
C LYS A 367 14.31 12.08 -12.48
N ARG A 368 15.24 11.16 -12.20
CA ARG A 368 16.05 10.53 -13.25
C ARG A 368 16.21 9.00 -13.22
N GLU A 369 15.89 8.33 -12.12
CA GLU A 369 16.13 6.88 -12.04
C GLU A 369 14.86 6.09 -12.41
N THR A 370 14.64 5.89 -13.72
CA THR A 370 13.63 4.94 -14.26
C THR A 370 13.87 3.52 -13.75
N LYS A 371 15.09 3.21 -13.29
CA LYS A 371 15.42 1.91 -12.71
C LYS A 371 14.47 1.47 -11.59
N PHE A 372 13.84 2.40 -10.85
CA PHE A 372 12.94 2.04 -9.75
C PHE A 372 11.52 1.67 -10.18
N THR A 373 11.13 1.91 -11.44
CA THR A 373 9.88 1.33 -11.97
C THR A 373 10.06 -0.12 -12.40
N THR A 374 11.30 -0.61 -12.45
CA THR A 374 11.67 -1.97 -12.90
C THR A 374 12.70 -2.65 -11.98
N CYS A 375 13.03 -2.09 -10.82
CA CYS A 375 14.16 -2.56 -10.00
C CYS A 375 13.90 -3.89 -9.31
N CYS A 376 12.63 -4.18 -9.04
CA CYS A 376 12.18 -5.47 -8.52
C CYS A 376 11.20 -6.04 -9.55
N PRO A 377 11.68 -6.74 -10.60
CA PRO A 377 10.80 -7.31 -11.62
C PRO A 377 9.89 -8.40 -11.06
N GLU A 378 10.26 -8.97 -9.91
CA GLU A 378 9.53 -10.04 -9.23
C GLU A 378 9.24 -9.64 -7.79
N TYR A 379 8.01 -9.91 -7.34
CA TYR A 379 7.67 -9.86 -5.92
C TYR A 379 8.15 -11.13 -5.22
N SER A 380 8.53 -11.01 -3.95
CA SER A 380 8.71 -12.20 -3.13
C SER A 380 7.37 -12.92 -2.93
N SER A 381 7.40 -14.25 -2.96
CA SER A 381 6.24 -15.09 -2.72
C SER A 381 5.57 -14.80 -1.39
N LEU A 382 4.23 -14.69 -1.43
CA LEU A 382 3.41 -14.65 -0.23
C LEU A 382 3.22 -16.08 0.29
N THR A 383 3.32 -16.26 1.59
CA THR A 383 2.96 -17.54 2.23
C THR A 383 1.44 -17.72 2.24
N ASP A 384 0.95 -18.96 2.29
CA ASP A 384 -0.49 -19.25 2.40
C ASP A 384 -1.15 -18.54 3.58
N LYS A 385 -0.40 -18.35 4.67
CA LYS A 385 -0.88 -17.60 5.85
C LYS A 385 -1.10 -16.12 5.52
N GLN A 386 -0.20 -15.51 4.74
CA GLN A 386 -0.33 -14.13 4.28
C GLN A 386 -1.47 -14.00 3.27
N LEU A 387 -1.64 -14.96 2.35
CA LEU A 387 -2.78 -14.98 1.45
C LEU A 387 -4.11 -15.07 2.23
N LYS A 388 -4.23 -16.02 3.17
CA LYS A 388 -5.48 -16.22 3.93
C LYS A 388 -5.80 -15.07 4.88
N ARG A 389 -4.80 -14.46 5.52
CA ARG A 389 -5.04 -13.40 6.52
C ARG A 389 -5.06 -12.02 5.89
N ASP A 390 -4.19 -11.78 4.91
CA ASP A 390 -3.80 -10.41 4.61
C ASP A 390 -4.50 -9.80 3.39
N LEU A 391 -5.17 -10.61 2.56
CA LEU A 391 -5.73 -10.13 1.30
C LEU A 391 -6.89 -9.13 1.46
N GLY A 392 -7.69 -9.22 2.52
CA GLY A 392 -8.93 -8.43 2.65
C GLY A 392 -8.76 -6.99 3.13
N ASN A 393 -7.62 -6.63 3.74
CA ASN A 393 -7.46 -5.31 4.37
C ASN A 393 -5.97 -4.92 4.41
N LEU A 394 -5.53 -3.86 3.72
CA LEU A 394 -4.12 -3.42 3.82
C LEU A 394 -3.78 -2.75 5.14
N GLN A 395 -4.80 -2.26 5.84
CA GLN A 395 -4.70 -1.48 7.07
C GLN A 395 -4.67 -2.36 8.31
N HIS A 396 -4.14 -3.59 8.17
CA HIS A 396 -4.05 -4.61 9.23
C HIS A 396 -3.85 -4.02 10.63
N ILE A 397 -4.85 -4.31 11.47
CA ILE A 397 -4.92 -4.02 12.91
C ILE A 397 -3.81 -4.75 13.71
N THR A 398 -3.00 -5.57 13.02
CA THR A 398 -2.06 -6.51 13.63
C THR A 398 -0.63 -6.33 13.17
N LEU A 399 -0.28 -5.21 12.49
CA LEU A 399 1.13 -4.95 12.16
C LEU A 399 1.94 -4.84 13.46
N PRO A 400 2.71 -5.88 13.82
CA PRO A 400 3.12 -6.05 15.20
C PRO A 400 4.24 -5.11 15.57
N GLY A 401 4.99 -4.55 14.60
CA GLY A 401 6.20 -3.76 14.86
C GLY A 401 5.96 -2.50 15.69
N PRO A 402 5.35 -1.45 15.10
CA PRO A 402 5.14 -0.18 15.79
C PRO A 402 4.27 -0.35 17.03
N PHE A 403 3.19 -1.14 16.92
CA PHE A 403 2.27 -1.40 18.03
C PHE A 403 2.98 -2.07 19.21
N TRP A 404 3.79 -3.09 18.95
CA TRP A 404 4.56 -3.75 20.01
C TRP A 404 5.57 -2.79 20.63
N ALA A 405 6.29 -2.00 19.83
CA ALA A 405 7.23 -1.03 20.35
C ALA A 405 6.54 0.01 21.25
N GLN A 406 5.38 0.54 20.84
CA GLN A 406 4.55 1.47 21.60
C GLN A 406 3.89 0.84 22.84
N SER A 407 3.74 -0.48 22.87
CA SER A 407 3.11 -1.22 23.97
C SER A 407 4.12 -1.98 24.84
N CYS A 408 5.43 -1.83 24.60
CA CYS A 408 6.47 -2.59 25.28
C CYS A 408 6.61 -2.18 26.75
N THR A 409 5.99 -2.93 27.67
CA THR A 409 6.06 -2.68 29.13
C THR A 409 7.01 -3.60 29.88
N VAL A 410 7.47 -4.69 29.27
CA VAL A 410 8.32 -5.71 29.92
C VAL A 410 9.69 -5.20 30.38
N VAL A 411 10.22 -4.18 29.70
CA VAL A 411 11.51 -3.56 30.05
C VAL A 411 11.39 -2.04 29.92
N PRO A 412 10.82 -1.33 30.92
CA PRO A 412 10.59 0.11 30.84
C PRO A 412 11.88 0.91 30.60
N HIS A 413 12.99 0.49 31.23
CA HIS A 413 14.29 1.14 31.12
C HIS A 413 14.98 0.95 29.76
N SER A 414 14.46 0.10 28.87
CA SER A 414 15.01 -0.09 27.52
C SER A 414 14.85 1.15 26.62
N GLY A 415 13.92 2.05 26.98
CA GLY A 415 13.55 3.22 26.18
C GLY A 415 12.75 2.90 24.91
N VAL A 416 12.47 1.62 24.63
CA VAL A 416 11.74 1.18 23.41
C VAL A 416 10.34 1.76 23.38
N ASN A 417 9.60 1.70 24.49
CA ASN A 417 8.26 2.26 24.61
C ASN A 417 8.21 3.75 24.24
N ALA A 418 9.04 4.53 24.92
CA ALA A 418 9.09 5.98 24.72
C ALA A 418 9.57 6.34 23.30
N ALA A 419 10.50 5.57 22.72
CA ALA A 419 10.94 5.77 21.34
C ALA A 419 9.87 5.37 20.31
N GLY A 420 9.07 4.35 20.60
CA GLY A 420 7.89 3.94 19.84
C GLY A 420 6.86 5.05 19.76
N PHE A 421 6.48 5.63 20.91
CA PHE A 421 5.56 6.78 20.97
C PHE A 421 6.09 8.02 20.25
N ARG A 422 7.42 8.20 20.18
CA ARG A 422 8.05 9.30 19.45
C ARG A 422 8.24 9.02 17.96
N GLY A 423 7.89 7.83 17.46
CA GLY A 423 8.06 7.46 16.07
C GLY A 423 9.53 7.30 15.65
N GLU A 424 10.45 7.00 16.56
CA GLU A 424 11.88 6.89 16.23
C GLU A 424 12.22 5.70 15.32
N PHE A 425 11.31 4.73 15.23
CA PHE A 425 11.47 3.54 14.40
C PHE A 425 10.96 3.71 12.97
N ARG A 426 10.23 4.80 12.66
CA ARG A 426 9.66 5.08 11.32
C ARG A 426 10.68 4.99 10.20
N ARG A 427 11.89 5.47 10.46
CA ARG A 427 13.03 5.42 9.51
C ARG A 427 13.41 4.01 9.04
N PHE A 428 13.02 2.97 9.77
CA PHE A 428 13.25 1.57 9.40
C PHE A 428 12.08 0.97 8.61
N GLY A 429 11.01 1.73 8.37
CA GLY A 429 9.81 1.29 7.64
C GLY A 429 8.98 0.23 8.34
N VAL A 430 9.19 0.01 9.64
CA VAL A 430 8.54 -1.05 10.44
C VAL A 430 7.00 -1.01 10.43
N SER A 431 6.39 0.11 10.03
CA SER A 431 4.95 0.26 9.82
C SER A 431 4.43 -0.34 8.51
N PHE A 432 5.30 -0.81 7.62
CA PHE A 432 4.93 -1.38 6.32
C PHE A 432 5.17 -2.89 6.24
N TRP A 433 6.18 -3.36 6.97
CA TRP A 433 6.67 -4.73 6.89
C TRP A 433 5.68 -5.72 7.48
N ASP A 434 5.46 -6.80 6.74
CA ASP A 434 4.71 -7.92 7.26
C ASP A 434 5.46 -8.66 8.39
N MET A 435 4.75 -9.57 9.06
CA MET A 435 5.31 -10.35 10.16
C MET A 435 6.53 -11.17 9.74
N ASN A 436 6.53 -11.76 8.55
CA ASN A 436 7.64 -12.60 8.08
C ASN A 436 8.91 -11.76 7.89
N ARG A 437 8.81 -10.61 7.23
CA ARG A 437 9.91 -9.66 7.10
C ARG A 437 10.38 -9.18 8.47
N MET A 438 9.45 -8.87 9.38
CA MET A 438 9.81 -8.45 10.74
C MET A 438 10.55 -9.55 11.51
N GLU A 439 10.14 -10.81 11.40
CA GLU A 439 10.86 -11.96 11.96
C GLU A 439 12.26 -12.13 11.34
N CYS A 440 12.36 -12.05 10.01
CA CYS A 440 13.64 -12.12 9.28
C CYS A 440 14.60 -10.99 9.68
N LEU A 441 14.08 -9.80 9.97
CA LEU A 441 14.86 -8.66 10.47
C LEU A 441 15.19 -8.78 11.96
N GLY A 442 14.64 -9.76 12.68
CA GLY A 442 14.78 -9.91 14.13
C GLY A 442 13.99 -8.86 14.92
N LEU A 443 12.97 -8.26 14.32
CA LEU A 443 12.10 -7.25 14.92
C LEU A 443 10.73 -7.80 15.34
N ALA A 444 10.49 -9.09 15.12
CA ALA A 444 9.39 -9.85 15.67
C ALA A 444 9.83 -11.29 15.99
N THR A 445 9.00 -12.03 16.74
CA THR A 445 9.21 -13.46 16.99
C THR A 445 7.89 -14.22 16.89
N PRO A 446 7.89 -15.52 16.57
CA PRO A 446 6.65 -16.32 16.54
C PRO A 446 5.93 -16.42 17.89
N ARG A 447 6.63 -16.11 18.99
CA ARG A 447 6.16 -16.28 20.38
C ARG A 447 6.14 -14.96 21.16
N MET A 448 5.75 -13.86 20.52
CA MET A 448 5.66 -12.53 21.14
C MET A 448 4.75 -12.45 22.37
N HIS A 449 3.90 -13.44 22.62
CA HIS A 449 3.10 -13.53 23.86
C HIS A 449 3.90 -13.95 25.09
N ARG A 450 5.10 -14.54 24.93
CA ARG A 450 5.92 -15.01 26.06
C ARG A 450 6.79 -13.88 26.58
N GLU A 451 6.77 -13.66 27.88
CA GLU A 451 7.56 -12.62 28.55
C GLU A 451 9.05 -12.68 28.19
N LEU A 452 9.67 -13.87 28.21
CA LEU A 452 11.08 -14.05 27.83
C LEU A 452 11.39 -13.63 26.39
N ASP A 453 10.46 -13.87 25.46
CA ASP A 453 10.61 -13.48 24.06
C ASP A 453 10.35 -11.97 23.89
N GLN A 454 9.47 -11.37 24.72
CA GLN A 454 9.29 -9.91 24.75
C GLN A 454 10.52 -9.19 25.31
N ILE A 455 11.19 -9.74 26.35
CA ILE A 455 12.43 -9.18 26.90
C ILE A 455 13.55 -9.22 25.85
N ASP A 456 13.72 -10.35 25.15
CA ASP A 456 14.67 -10.45 24.02
C ASP A 456 14.30 -9.47 22.89
N LEU A 457 13.01 -9.32 22.59
CA LEU A 457 12.58 -8.39 21.56
C LEU A 457 12.86 -6.93 21.96
N ALA A 458 12.63 -6.53 23.21
CA ALA A 458 13.02 -5.22 23.73
C ALA A 458 14.52 -4.97 23.59
N PHE A 459 15.31 -6.01 23.85
CA PHE A 459 16.74 -5.96 23.62
C PHE A 459 17.11 -5.77 22.14
N ARG A 460 16.46 -6.47 21.21
CA ARG A 460 16.67 -6.30 19.76
C ARG A 460 16.29 -4.90 19.28
N TRP A 461 15.10 -4.41 19.64
CA TRP A 461 14.64 -3.07 19.30
C TRP A 461 15.51 -1.96 19.88
N SER A 462 16.02 -2.12 21.10
CA SER A 462 16.98 -1.16 21.68
C SER A 462 18.29 -1.08 20.85
N SER A 463 18.66 -2.12 20.11
CA SER A 463 19.80 -2.06 19.17
C SER A 463 19.58 -1.05 18.06
N LEU A 464 18.34 -0.90 17.57
CA LEU A 464 17.99 0.09 16.55
C LEU A 464 18.14 1.53 17.08
N LEU A 465 17.87 1.77 18.36
CA LEU A 465 18.07 3.07 19.00
C LEU A 465 19.55 3.40 19.17
N LEU A 466 20.35 2.40 19.55
CA LEU A 466 21.79 2.53 19.72
C LEU A 466 22.54 2.62 18.38
N SER A 467 21.94 2.11 17.31
CA SER A 467 22.43 2.35 15.97
C SER A 467 22.33 3.85 15.70
N LYS A 468 23.47 4.52 15.66
CA LYS A 468 23.58 5.91 15.24
C LYS A 468 23.79 5.92 13.73
N PRO A 469 22.74 6.03 12.91
CA PRO A 469 22.98 6.45 11.55
C PRO A 469 23.46 7.90 11.64
N LYS A 470 24.65 8.19 11.10
CA LYS A 470 25.18 9.55 10.94
C LYS A 470 24.29 10.29 9.94
N TRP A 471 23.13 10.77 10.37
CA TRP A 471 22.30 11.67 9.58
C TRP A 471 22.44 13.06 10.19
N GLY A 472 22.51 14.06 9.32
CA GLY A 472 22.93 15.42 9.68
C GLY A 472 22.18 16.00 10.88
N PRO A 473 22.79 16.97 11.58
CA PRO A 473 22.27 17.51 12.83
C PRO A 473 20.80 17.94 12.67
N ARG A 474 19.89 17.26 13.39
CA ARG A 474 18.52 17.74 13.59
C ARG A 474 18.64 19.14 14.20
N LYS A 475 18.10 20.16 13.52
CA LYS A 475 18.03 21.52 14.05
C LYS A 475 17.17 21.50 15.32
N LYS A 476 17.83 21.51 16.49
CA LYS A 476 17.22 21.37 17.83
C LYS A 476 16.18 22.46 18.21
N HIS A 477 15.95 23.46 17.36
CA HIS A 477 15.13 24.63 17.69
C HIS A 477 13.99 24.93 16.71
N GLN A 478 13.64 24.05 15.78
CA GLN A 478 12.37 24.24 15.09
C GLN A 478 11.24 23.74 15.99
N PRO A 479 10.29 24.61 16.40
CA PRO A 479 9.06 24.13 17.02
C PRO A 479 8.44 23.13 16.06
N LYS A 480 7.85 22.05 16.60
CA LYS A 480 7.00 21.13 15.84
C LYS A 480 5.84 21.95 15.28
N ARG A 481 6.06 22.67 14.18
CA ARG A 481 4.96 23.10 13.33
C ARG A 481 4.29 21.79 12.95
N GLY A 482 3.01 21.63 13.29
CA GLY A 482 2.21 20.53 12.77
C GLY A 482 2.50 20.40 11.28
N LEU A 483 2.55 19.17 10.76
CA LEU A 483 2.93 18.86 9.37
C LEU A 483 2.09 19.70 8.39
N GLN A 484 2.53 20.94 8.12
CA GLN A 484 1.88 21.84 7.18
C GLN A 484 2.31 21.35 5.81
N PHE A 485 1.49 20.48 5.23
CA PHE A 485 1.71 19.99 3.88
C PHE A 485 1.63 21.18 2.93
N ARG A 486 2.77 21.63 2.42
CA ARG A 486 2.83 22.62 1.34
C ARG A 486 2.70 21.86 0.03
N SER A 487 1.48 21.77 -0.47
CA SER A 487 1.26 21.24 -1.81
C SER A 487 1.97 22.10 -2.85
N GLN A 488 2.67 21.44 -3.77
CA GLN A 488 3.13 22.02 -5.03
C GLN A 488 2.46 21.29 -6.22
N THR A 489 1.31 20.62 -6.02
CA THR A 489 0.59 20.02 -7.15
C THR A 489 0.04 21.13 -8.03
N LYS A 490 0.81 21.46 -9.07
CA LYS A 490 0.36 22.33 -10.14
C LYS A 490 -0.94 21.75 -10.74
N ALA A 491 -1.82 22.63 -11.20
CA ALA A 491 -2.91 22.21 -12.07
C ALA A 491 -2.34 21.43 -13.25
N ILE A 492 -3.09 20.44 -13.76
CA ILE A 492 -2.72 19.76 -15.00
C ILE A 492 -2.59 20.85 -16.07
N GLU A 493 -1.39 21.05 -16.60
CA GLU A 493 -1.12 22.10 -17.60
C GLU A 493 -1.97 21.79 -18.84
N LEU A 494 -3.08 22.51 -19.02
CA LEU A 494 -3.95 22.45 -20.21
C LEU A 494 -3.08 22.72 -21.44
N GLY A 495 -2.78 21.66 -22.19
CA GLY A 495 -2.13 21.80 -23.49
C GLY A 495 -3.05 22.67 -24.36
N LYS A 496 -2.46 23.69 -25.00
CA LYS A 496 -3.14 24.44 -26.05
C LYS A 496 -3.23 23.60 -27.31
#